data_AF-A0A8K0EM42-F1
#
_entry.id   AF-A0A8K0EM42-F1
#
_cell.length_a   1.000
_cell.length_b   1.000
_cell.length_c   1.000
_cell.angle_alpha   90.00
_cell.angle_beta   90.00
_cell.angle_gamma   90.00
#
_symmetry.space_group_name_H-M   'P 1'
#
loop_
_entity.id
_entity.type
_entity.pdbx_description
1 polymer ?
#
loop_
_entity_poly.entity_id
_entity_poly.type
_entity_poly.pdbx_seq_one_letter_code
_entity_poly.pdbx_strand_id
1 'polypeptide(L)'
;MLLDTGSLSTGQSTNFSAHQILCKADIIGSASVANIDQLPNPGATVYALPLKIGEGSGGLARIIGIINTRESGGGRDELFL
;
A
#
# COMPACT_ATOMS: atom_id res chain seq x y z
N MET A 1 -0.85 -5.17 2.09
CA MET A 1 -2.11 -4.46 2.46
C MET A 1 -1.84 -2.97 2.51
N LEU A 2 -2.75 -2.12 2.04
CA LEU A 2 -2.60 -0.66 2.05
C LEU A 2 -3.81 -0.03 2.74
N LEU A 3 -3.58 0.92 3.66
CA LEU A 3 -4.62 1.69 4.34
C LEU A 3 -4.30 3.19 4.29
N ASP A 4 -5.33 4.00 4.25
CA ASP A 4 -5.28 5.46 4.33
C ASP A 4 -5.28 5.99 5.79
N THR A 5 -5.54 5.11 6.76
CA THR A 5 -5.44 5.45 8.19
C THR A 5 -4.02 5.27 8.73
N GLY A 6 -3.74 5.87 9.88
CA GLY A 6 -2.39 5.86 10.48
C GLY A 6 -1.89 4.52 11.01
N SER A 7 -2.68 3.44 10.97
CA SER A 7 -2.29 2.13 11.47
C SER A 7 -3.08 1.00 10.81
N LEU A 8 -2.47 -0.18 10.71
CA LEU A 8 -3.18 -1.40 10.30
C LEU A 8 -4.14 -1.93 11.38
N SER A 9 -3.99 -1.42 12.61
CA SER A 9 -4.86 -1.74 13.75
C SER A 9 -5.80 -0.57 14.03
N THR A 10 -6.97 -0.85 14.60
CA THR A 10 -7.89 0.20 15.03
C THR A 10 -7.25 1.10 16.09
N GLY A 11 -7.62 2.39 16.13
CA GLY A 11 -6.98 3.38 17.01
C GLY A 11 -7.13 3.09 18.52
N GLN A 12 -8.13 2.30 18.92
CA GLN A 12 -8.32 1.86 20.31
C GLN A 12 -7.57 0.55 20.63
N SER A 13 -6.90 -0.05 19.65
CA SER A 13 -6.20 -1.32 19.83
C SER A 13 -4.95 -1.14 20.68
N THR A 14 -4.88 -1.86 21.78
CA THR A 14 -3.68 -1.94 22.64
C THR A 14 -2.79 -3.13 22.29
N ASN A 15 -3.36 -4.17 21.66
CA ASN A 15 -2.67 -5.43 21.40
C ASN A 15 -2.24 -5.62 19.93
N PHE A 16 -2.62 -4.71 19.03
CA PHE A 16 -2.21 -4.67 17.62
C PHE A 16 -2.31 -6.03 16.89
N SER A 17 -3.43 -6.74 17.06
CA SER A 17 -3.63 -8.10 16.51
C SER A 17 -3.45 -8.17 14.98
N ALA A 18 -3.84 -7.12 14.25
CA ALA A 18 -3.63 -7.03 12.81
C ALA A 18 -2.14 -7.10 12.44
N HIS A 19 -1.27 -6.34 13.13
CA HIS A 19 0.17 -6.40 12.92
C HIS A 19 0.71 -7.79 13.24
N GLN A 20 0.29 -8.39 14.37
CA GLN A 20 0.76 -9.71 14.76
C GLN A 20 0.41 -10.78 13.71
N ILE A 21 -0.81 -10.76 13.18
CA ILE A 21 -1.28 -11.72 12.18
C ILE A 21 -0.53 -11.49 10.86
N LEU A 22 -0.47 -10.25 10.37
CA LEU A 22 0.16 -9.91 9.09
C LEU A 22 1.66 -10.19 9.11
N CYS A 23 2.38 -9.75 10.15
CA CYS A 23 3.82 -9.98 10.26
C CYS A 23 4.17 -11.46 10.47
N LYS A 24 3.37 -12.23 11.22
CA LYS A 24 3.57 -13.69 11.34
C LYS A 24 3.38 -14.41 10.00
N ALA A 25 2.56 -13.87 9.11
CA ALA A 25 2.34 -14.37 7.77
C ALA A 25 3.33 -13.80 6.74
N ASP A 26 4.34 -13.02 7.17
CA ASP A 26 5.29 -12.33 6.30
C ASP A 26 4.62 -11.40 5.26
N ILE A 27 3.49 -10.82 5.63
CA ILE A 27 2.72 -9.90 4.79
C ILE A 27 3.10 -8.46 5.12
N ILE A 28 3.57 -7.73 4.11
CA ILE A 28 3.86 -6.30 4.21
C ILE A 28 2.56 -5.49 4.25
N GLY A 29 2.49 -4.56 5.19
CA GLY A 29 1.45 -3.55 5.29
C GLY A 29 2.01 -2.12 5.17
N SER A 30 1.25 -1.22 4.56
CA SER A 30 1.52 0.22 4.59
C SER A 30 0.29 0.98 5.07
N ALA A 31 0.52 1.93 5.95
CA ALA A 31 -0.48 2.82 6.51
C ALA A 31 -0.27 4.25 5.97
N SER A 32 -1.24 5.13 6.19
CA SER A 32 -1.20 6.53 5.76
C SER A 32 -0.97 6.70 4.25
N VAL A 33 -1.50 5.78 3.45
CA VAL A 33 -1.39 5.82 2.00
C VAL A 33 -2.46 6.75 1.44
N ALA A 34 -2.04 7.77 0.70
CA ALA A 34 -2.96 8.72 0.08
C ALA A 34 -3.63 8.13 -1.16
N ASN A 35 -4.75 8.71 -1.58
CA ASN A 35 -5.39 8.50 -2.89
C ASN A 35 -5.78 7.05 -3.22
N ILE A 36 -5.90 6.17 -2.22
CA ILE A 36 -6.35 4.77 -2.41
C ILE A 36 -7.75 4.71 -3.02
N ASP A 37 -8.61 5.68 -2.71
CA ASP A 37 -9.96 5.82 -3.25
C ASP A 37 -10.01 5.99 -4.77
N GLN A 38 -8.89 6.38 -5.39
CA GLN A 38 -8.76 6.54 -6.84
C GLN A 38 -8.31 5.26 -7.55
N LEU A 39 -7.88 4.23 -6.80
CA LEU A 39 -7.38 2.98 -7.38
C LEU A 39 -8.54 1.99 -7.64
N PRO A 40 -8.73 1.51 -8.88
CA PRO A 40 -9.72 0.49 -9.17
C PRO A 40 -9.32 -0.86 -8.56
N ASN A 41 -10.28 -1.51 -7.91
CA ASN A 41 -10.16 -2.87 -7.42
C ASN A 41 -11.16 -3.80 -8.14
N PRO A 42 -10.72 -4.73 -9.01
CA PRO A 42 -9.36 -4.96 -9.51
C PRO A 42 -8.99 -4.03 -10.69
N GLY A 43 -7.71 -3.96 -11.04
CA GLY A 43 -7.24 -3.28 -12.28
C GLY A 43 -6.05 -2.34 -12.10
N ALA A 44 -5.72 -1.97 -10.85
CA ALA A 44 -4.52 -1.21 -10.54
C ALA A 44 -3.32 -2.13 -10.22
N THR A 45 -2.12 -1.68 -10.57
CA THR A 45 -0.85 -2.23 -10.06
C THR A 45 -0.25 -1.23 -9.09
N VAL A 46 0.15 -1.68 -7.90
CA VAL A 46 0.75 -0.80 -6.88
C VAL A 46 2.17 -1.22 -6.59
N TYR A 47 3.08 -0.26 -6.64
CA TYR A 47 4.48 -0.41 -6.25
C TYR A 47 4.71 0.28 -4.91
N ALA A 48 5.20 -0.46 -3.92
CA ALA A 48 5.68 0.10 -2.65
C ALA A 48 7.20 0.08 -2.63
N LEU A 49 7.81 1.26 -2.54
CA LEU A 49 9.26 1.47 -2.61
C LEU A 49 9.79 1.92 -1.24
N PRO A 50 10.03 0.99 -0.30
CA PRO A 50 10.56 1.34 1.02
C PRO A 50 12.03 1.78 0.94
N LEU A 51 12.41 2.68 1.84
CA LEU A 51 13.82 2.98 2.06
C LEU A 51 14.55 1.73 2.58
N LYS A 52 15.72 1.41 2.02
CA LYS A 52 16.55 0.30 2.50
C LYS A 52 17.26 0.70 3.80
N ILE A 53 16.67 0.33 4.92
CA ILE A 53 17.23 0.51 6.26
C ILE A 53 17.81 -0.84 6.70
N GLY A 54 19.10 -0.86 7.12
CA GLY A 54 19.74 -2.08 7.61
C GLY A 54 19.05 -2.61 8.87
N GLU A 55 18.75 -3.91 8.91
CA GLU A 55 17.98 -4.56 9.99
C GLU A 55 16.64 -3.87 10.32
N GLY A 56 16.08 -3.09 9.39
CA GLY A 56 14.86 -2.33 9.61
C GLY A 56 13.61 -3.22 9.63
N SER A 57 12.78 -3.07 10.66
CA SER A 57 11.45 -3.73 10.74
C SER A 57 10.37 -3.03 9.91
N GLY A 58 10.70 -1.87 9.32
CA GLY A 58 9.81 -1.00 8.56
C GLY A 58 10.49 0.32 8.22
N GLY A 59 9.80 1.19 7.49
CA GLY A 59 10.34 2.50 7.12
C GLY A 59 9.38 3.28 6.21
N LEU A 60 9.77 4.51 5.90
CA LEU A 60 9.06 5.31 4.91
C LEU A 60 9.14 4.64 3.53
N ALA A 61 8.04 4.68 2.80
CA ALA A 61 7.95 4.18 1.45
C ALA A 61 7.33 5.23 0.53
N ARG A 62 7.79 5.27 -0.72
CA ARG A 62 7.04 5.92 -1.81
C ARG A 62 6.14 4.87 -2.45
N ILE A 63 4.84 5.14 -2.47
CA ILE A 63 3.85 4.24 -3.06
C ILE A 63 3.39 4.86 -4.38
N ILE A 64 3.31 4.04 -5.43
CA ILE A 64 2.91 4.47 -6.77
C ILE A 64 1.81 3.53 -7.26
N GLY A 65 0.67 4.09 -7.65
CA GLY A 65 -0.41 3.37 -8.31
C GLY A 65 -0.34 3.57 -9.82
N ILE A 66 -0.45 2.48 -10.59
CA ILE A 66 -0.60 2.50 -12.04
C ILE A 66 -1.97 1.93 -12.38
N ILE A 67 -2.79 2.73 -13.05
CA ILE A 67 -4.10 2.31 -13.54
C ILE A 67 -3.96 1.93 -15.01
N ASN A 68 -4.19 0.66 -15.33
CA ASN A 68 -4.17 0.18 -16.70
C ASN A 68 -5.54 0.44 -17.33
N THR A 69 -5.74 1.61 -17.94
CA THR A 69 -6.90 1.83 -18.79
C THR A 69 -6.74 1.00 -20.06
N ARG A 70 -7.53 -0.07 -20.22
CA ARG A 70 -7.66 -0.75 -21.52
C ARG A 70 -8.41 0.17 -22.48
N GLU A 71 -7.70 1.08 -23.14
CA GLU A 71 -8.22 1.71 -24.34
C GLU A 71 -7.89 0.84 -25.56
N SER A 72 -8.89 0.65 -26.42
CA SER A 72 -8.80 -0.11 -27.68
C SER A 72 -7.91 0.56 -28.76
N GLY A 73 -6.88 1.29 -28.35
CA GLY A 73 -5.91 1.96 -29.23
C GLY A 73 -5.06 2.97 -28.47
N GLY A 74 -3.79 2.62 -28.20
CA GLY A 74 -2.78 3.54 -27.66
C GLY A 74 -2.81 3.70 -26.13
N GLY A 75 -2.25 2.72 -25.41
CA GLY A 75 -2.18 2.74 -23.94
C GLY A 75 -1.31 3.88 -23.41
N ARG A 76 -1.91 4.78 -22.63
CA ARG A 76 -1.20 5.70 -21.74
C ARG A 76 -1.35 5.17 -20.32
N ASP A 77 -0.25 4.75 -19.72
CA ASP A 77 -0.23 4.38 -18.30
C ASP A 77 -0.36 5.66 -17.48
N GLU A 78 -1.45 5.79 -16.71
CA GLU A 78 -1.65 6.94 -15.82
C GLU A 78 -1.04 6.65 -14.45
N LEU A 79 -0.10 7.52 -14.04
CA LEU A 79 0.62 7.46 -12.77
C LEU A 79 -0.16 8.24 -11.71
N PHE A 80 -0.47 7.58 -10.61
CA PHE A 80 -1.03 8.19 -9.40
C PHE A 80 0.02 8.17 -8.28
N LEU A 81 0.25 9.34 -7.67
CA LEU A 81 1.21 9.61 -6.60
C LEU A 81 0.52 9.76 -5.26
#